data_AF-A0AA87Y0R3-F1
#
_entry.id   AF-A0AA87Y0R3-F1
#
_cell.length_a   1.000
_cell.length_b   1.000
_cell.length_c   1.000
_cell.angle_alpha   90.00
_cell.angle_beta   90.00
_cell.angle_gamma   90.00
#
_symmetry.space_group_name_H-M   'P 1'
#
loop_
_entity.id
_entity.type
_entity.pdbx_description
1 polymer ?
#
loop_
_entity_poly.entity_id
_entity_poly.type
_entity_poly.pdbx_seq_one_letter_code
_entity_poly.pdbx_strand_id
1 'polypeptide(L)'
;MTLLVAAAAATFGMAPASAGTFASAILDINNFRILKSGGAQYQNADFIKLVGVNDAHATASLNNTLVSKSAIGPRPDVAHQCVGTPCPAFGENNFTPFHAVKPMLGNFGYADQNFIGSAILVNGAATGARSQTRADVATSQNMQFANSNSSVGSSNTMLFRLNSNDTMTFSFDATAFAMAYASPEGRPVTTANARISWSVNIVDLKTNALVFHYAPQEINGMATVSRTHGNNGTSLYTLPEGTKHLQETSQKLLADRDYQITVQHNTLVSALQQEVPEPASLALLGTGMVAMAIGRRLPRRPRPRT
;
A
#
# COMPACT_ATOMS: atom_id res chain seq x y z
N MET A 1 28.20 -62.53 -5.17
CA MET A 1 28.57 -61.29 -5.88
C MET A 1 27.53 -60.25 -5.48
N THR A 2 27.81 -59.55 -4.38
CA THR A 2 26.81 -58.80 -3.59
C THR A 2 27.50 -57.54 -3.11
N LEU A 3 27.27 -56.40 -3.78
CA LEU A 3 27.59 -55.04 -3.31
C LEU A 3 27.14 -54.02 -4.38
N LEU A 4 25.86 -53.66 -4.35
CA LEU A 4 25.30 -52.46 -4.97
C LEU A 4 24.27 -51.91 -3.97
N VAL A 5 24.76 -51.20 -2.95
CA VAL A 5 23.94 -50.57 -1.92
C VAL A 5 24.25 -49.08 -1.87
N ALA A 6 23.17 -48.29 -1.95
CA ALA A 6 23.00 -46.91 -1.47
C ALA A 6 23.79 -45.78 -2.17
N ALA A 7 23.27 -45.29 -3.30
CA ALA A 7 23.55 -43.92 -3.77
C ALA A 7 22.34 -43.19 -4.41
N ALA A 8 21.13 -43.75 -4.35
CA ALA A 8 20.00 -43.28 -5.19
C ALA A 8 18.79 -42.73 -4.42
N ALA A 9 18.89 -42.42 -3.11
CA ALA A 9 17.73 -42.07 -2.28
C ALA A 9 17.70 -40.61 -1.74
N ALA A 10 18.47 -39.67 -2.30
CA ALA A 10 18.53 -38.29 -1.79
C ALA A 10 17.95 -37.20 -2.71
N THR A 11 17.30 -37.56 -3.83
CA THR A 11 16.81 -36.56 -4.80
C THR A 11 15.29 -36.38 -4.83
N PHE A 12 14.51 -37.15 -4.07
CA PHE A 12 13.06 -37.00 -4.02
C PHE A 12 12.63 -36.08 -2.88
N GLY A 13 12.38 -34.81 -3.19
CA GLY A 13 11.53 -33.94 -2.35
C GLY A 13 12.10 -32.58 -1.94
N MET A 14 13.22 -32.12 -2.50
CA MET A 14 13.70 -30.76 -2.22
C MET A 14 12.92 -29.75 -3.06
N ALA A 15 11.71 -29.39 -2.61
CA ALA A 15 11.05 -28.18 -3.10
C ALA A 15 11.96 -26.97 -2.80
N PRO A 16 12.10 -26.01 -3.72
CA PRO A 16 12.84 -24.79 -3.44
C PRO A 16 12.23 -24.10 -2.22
N ALA A 17 13.06 -23.75 -1.23
CA ALA A 17 12.62 -22.90 -0.13
C ALA A 17 12.33 -21.51 -0.71
N SER A 18 11.05 -21.19 -0.89
CA SER A 18 10.61 -19.90 -1.40
C SER A 18 10.08 -19.08 -0.24
N ALA A 19 10.77 -17.98 0.07
CA ALA A 19 10.27 -16.99 1.00
C ALA A 19 9.68 -15.80 0.22
N GLY A 20 8.56 -15.30 0.71
CA GLY A 20 7.78 -14.27 0.05
C GLY A 20 7.18 -13.28 1.04
N THR A 21 7.18 -12.00 0.65
CA THR A 21 6.37 -10.99 1.32
C THR A 21 5.41 -10.32 0.36
N PHE A 22 4.27 -9.90 0.89
CA PHE A 22 3.28 -9.16 0.15
C PHE A 22 2.62 -8.13 1.06
N ALA A 23 2.45 -6.91 0.57
CA ALA A 23 1.65 -5.90 1.24
C ALA A 23 0.78 -5.16 0.24
N SER A 24 -0.45 -4.86 0.65
CA SER A 24 -1.47 -4.20 -0.18
C SER A 24 -2.26 -3.23 0.69
N ALA A 25 -2.49 -2.03 0.20
CA ALA A 25 -3.32 -1.02 0.83
C ALA A 25 -4.19 -0.37 -0.24
N ILE A 26 -5.50 -0.37 -0.02
CA ILE A 26 -6.51 0.24 -0.90
C ILE A 26 -7.47 1.03 -0.04
N LEU A 27 -7.72 2.27 -0.44
CA LEU A 27 -8.75 3.09 0.16
C LEU A 27 -9.60 3.73 -0.94
N ASP A 28 -10.91 3.53 -0.84
CA ASP A 28 -11.92 4.17 -1.66
C ASP A 28 -12.79 5.03 -0.75
N ILE A 29 -12.71 6.34 -0.95
CA ILE A 29 -13.60 7.32 -0.37
C ILE A 29 -14.63 7.65 -1.44
N ASN A 30 -15.85 7.21 -1.24
CA ASN A 30 -16.94 7.42 -2.16
C ASN A 30 -17.95 8.43 -1.58
N ASN A 31 -18.70 9.07 -2.47
CA ASN A 31 -19.79 9.95 -2.11
C ASN A 31 -19.39 11.06 -1.12
N PHE A 32 -18.15 11.57 -1.24
CA PHE A 32 -17.65 12.61 -0.34
C PHE A 32 -18.33 13.95 -0.61
N ARG A 33 -18.91 14.52 0.45
CA ARG A 33 -19.73 15.74 0.43
C ARG A 33 -19.38 16.65 1.60
N ILE A 34 -19.51 17.96 1.38
CA ILE A 34 -19.46 18.97 2.43
C ILE A 34 -20.85 19.58 2.58
N LEU A 35 -21.43 19.48 3.77
CA LEU A 35 -22.80 19.88 4.08
C LEU A 35 -22.82 21.06 5.07
N LYS A 36 -23.85 21.89 4.96
CA LYS A 36 -24.19 22.98 5.88
C LYS A 36 -24.80 22.44 7.17
N SER A 37 -24.97 23.31 8.17
CA SER A 37 -25.71 23.00 9.41
C SER A 37 -27.13 22.44 9.19
N GLY A 38 -27.80 22.81 8.10
CA GLY A 38 -29.13 22.29 7.73
C GLY A 38 -29.14 20.99 6.92
N GLY A 39 -27.98 20.36 6.69
CA GLY A 39 -27.85 19.12 5.90
C GLY A 39 -27.85 19.31 4.38
N ALA A 40 -28.14 20.51 3.88
CA ALA A 40 -27.97 20.86 2.47
C ALA A 40 -26.48 20.90 2.10
N GLN A 41 -26.13 20.56 0.85
CA GLN A 41 -24.76 20.64 0.36
C GLN A 41 -24.32 22.10 0.21
N TYR A 42 -23.04 22.37 0.46
CA TYR A 42 -22.43 23.62 0.06
C TYR A 42 -22.41 23.76 -1.47
N GLN A 43 -22.57 24.98 -1.95
CA GLN A 43 -22.50 25.39 -3.35
C GLN A 43 -21.58 26.60 -3.51
N ASN A 44 -21.14 26.88 -4.73
CA ASN A 44 -20.26 28.02 -5.01
C ASN A 44 -20.76 29.36 -4.45
N ALA A 45 -22.08 29.61 -4.46
CA ALA A 45 -22.68 30.86 -3.97
C ALA A 45 -22.61 31.04 -2.43
N ASP A 46 -22.27 29.98 -1.69
CA ASP A 46 -22.10 30.06 -0.23
C ASP A 46 -20.71 30.57 0.18
N PHE A 47 -19.82 30.77 -0.81
CA PHE A 47 -18.46 31.22 -0.61
C PHE A 47 -18.25 32.60 -1.25
N ILE A 48 -17.69 33.54 -0.49
CA ILE A 48 -17.19 34.80 -1.03
C ILE A 48 -15.85 34.57 -1.74
N LYS A 49 -15.08 33.60 -1.24
CA LYS A 49 -13.80 33.16 -1.79
C LYS A 49 -13.78 31.65 -1.76
N LEU A 50 -13.42 31.02 -2.88
CA LEU A 50 -13.16 29.59 -2.97
C LEU A 50 -12.09 29.37 -4.03
N VAL A 51 -10.89 28.98 -3.60
CA VAL A 51 -9.76 28.68 -4.49
C VAL A 51 -9.19 27.34 -4.06
N GLY A 52 -9.19 26.38 -4.97
CA GLY A 52 -8.73 25.02 -4.73
C GLY A 52 -7.63 24.60 -5.68
N VAL A 53 -6.69 23.79 -5.18
CA VAL A 53 -5.76 23.01 -6.01
C VAL A 53 -5.84 21.58 -5.52
N ASN A 54 -5.92 20.64 -6.46
CA ASN A 54 -5.80 19.22 -6.16
C ASN A 54 -4.56 18.70 -6.86
N ASP A 55 -3.86 17.82 -6.17
CA ASP A 55 -2.72 17.10 -6.71
C ASP A 55 -2.85 15.61 -6.36
N ALA A 56 -2.21 14.78 -7.17
CA ALA A 56 -2.10 13.37 -6.92
C ALA A 56 -0.71 12.87 -7.34
N HIS A 57 -0.28 11.78 -6.71
CA HIS A 57 0.95 11.10 -7.08
C HIS A 57 0.87 9.59 -6.84
N ALA A 58 1.46 8.84 -7.75
CA ALA A 58 1.65 7.40 -7.62
C ALA A 58 3.15 7.13 -7.75
N THR A 59 3.69 6.30 -6.85
CA THR A 59 5.11 5.97 -6.80
C THR A 59 5.31 4.50 -6.48
N ALA A 60 6.10 3.82 -7.30
CA ALA A 60 6.49 2.45 -7.07
C ALA A 60 8.01 2.31 -7.12
N SER A 61 8.57 1.49 -6.23
CA SER A 61 10.01 1.27 -6.14
C SER A 61 10.38 -0.18 -5.87
N LEU A 62 11.49 -0.61 -6.46
CA LEU A 62 12.06 -1.94 -6.32
C LEU A 62 13.57 -1.88 -6.54
N ASN A 63 14.36 -2.31 -5.55
CA ASN A 63 15.82 -2.40 -5.64
C ASN A 63 16.49 -1.20 -6.33
N ASN A 64 16.30 -0.01 -5.78
CA ASN A 64 16.82 1.28 -6.29
C ASN A 64 16.22 1.79 -7.61
N THR A 65 15.31 1.03 -8.25
CA THR A 65 14.52 1.54 -9.37
C THR A 65 13.26 2.20 -8.81
N LEU A 66 13.02 3.45 -9.21
CA LEU A 66 11.86 4.24 -8.81
C LEU A 66 11.13 4.69 -10.07
N VAL A 67 9.82 4.47 -10.11
CA VAL A 67 8.93 5.08 -11.09
C VAL A 67 7.91 5.90 -10.33
N SER A 68 7.67 7.12 -10.80
CA SER A 68 6.77 8.07 -10.14
C SER A 68 6.13 8.97 -11.18
N LYS A 69 4.86 9.29 -10.96
CA LYS A 69 4.14 10.32 -11.71
C LYS A 69 3.30 11.15 -10.74
N SER A 70 3.03 12.38 -11.17
CA SER A 70 2.17 13.31 -10.45
C SER A 70 1.30 14.10 -11.43
N ALA A 71 0.11 14.48 -10.99
CA ALA A 71 -0.79 15.36 -11.72
C ALA A 71 -1.31 16.46 -10.79
N ILE A 72 -1.55 17.65 -11.35
CA ILE A 72 -2.17 18.79 -10.67
C ILE A 72 -3.33 19.28 -11.53
N GLY A 73 -4.47 19.56 -10.92
CA GLY A 73 -5.63 20.09 -11.63
C GLY A 73 -6.93 19.91 -10.86
N PRO A 74 -8.07 20.21 -11.47
CA PRO A 74 -9.38 20.04 -10.83
C PRO A 74 -9.75 18.56 -10.64
N ARG A 75 -9.19 17.66 -11.47
CA ARG A 75 -9.43 16.21 -11.44
C ARG A 75 -8.13 15.45 -11.75
N PRO A 76 -7.16 15.44 -10.82
CA PRO A 76 -5.89 14.77 -11.05
C PRO A 76 -6.12 13.25 -11.09
N ASP A 77 -5.76 12.65 -12.22
CA ASP A 77 -5.72 11.20 -12.43
C ASP A 77 -4.29 10.86 -12.88
N VAL A 78 -3.64 9.98 -12.14
CA VAL A 78 -2.25 9.61 -12.35
C VAL A 78 -2.20 8.16 -12.79
N ALA A 79 -1.80 7.98 -14.06
CA ALA A 79 -1.54 6.67 -14.64
C ALA A 79 -0.77 5.77 -13.66
N HIS A 80 -1.20 4.52 -13.49
CA HIS A 80 -0.57 3.61 -12.55
C HIS A 80 0.95 3.51 -12.78
N GLN A 81 1.68 3.34 -11.69
CA GLN A 81 3.11 3.13 -11.66
C GLN A 81 3.41 1.70 -11.30
N CYS A 82 4.27 1.04 -12.08
CA CYS A 82 4.73 -0.30 -11.76
C CYS A 82 6.20 -0.46 -12.08
N VAL A 83 6.91 -1.16 -11.20
CA VAL A 83 8.30 -1.57 -11.37
C VAL A 83 8.45 -3.03 -10.96
N GLY A 84 9.24 -3.79 -11.70
CA GLY A 84 9.49 -5.20 -11.42
C GLY A 84 8.76 -6.15 -12.36
N THR A 85 8.89 -7.45 -12.10
CA THR A 85 8.35 -8.51 -12.97
C THR A 85 7.84 -9.72 -12.18
N PRO A 86 6.68 -10.29 -12.60
CA PRO A 86 5.66 -9.62 -13.41
C PRO A 86 5.03 -8.44 -12.65
N CYS A 87 4.77 -7.34 -13.36
CA CYS A 87 3.81 -6.36 -12.88
C CYS A 87 2.41 -7.00 -12.83
N PRO A 88 1.60 -6.72 -11.80
CA PRO A 88 0.21 -7.19 -11.75
C PRO A 88 -0.54 -6.79 -13.02
N ALA A 89 -1.31 -7.72 -13.58
CA ALA A 89 -2.13 -7.47 -14.78
C ALA A 89 -3.41 -6.67 -14.46
N PHE A 90 -3.30 -5.65 -13.60
CA PHE A 90 -4.39 -4.72 -13.37
C PHE A 90 -4.42 -3.69 -14.50
N GLY A 91 -5.62 -3.46 -15.02
CA GLY A 91 -5.88 -2.26 -15.79
C GLY A 91 -5.77 -1.02 -14.91
N GLU A 92 -5.60 0.12 -15.57
CA GLU A 92 -5.70 1.44 -14.95
C GLU A 92 -6.99 1.59 -14.13
N ASN A 93 -6.92 2.30 -13.00
CA ASN A 93 -8.05 2.58 -12.14
C ASN A 93 -8.75 1.31 -11.60
N ASN A 94 -7.96 0.29 -11.24
CA ASN A 94 -8.46 -0.96 -10.68
C ASN A 94 -8.13 -1.10 -9.19
N PHE A 95 -9.16 -0.91 -8.36
CA PHE A 95 -9.06 -0.92 -6.90
C PHE A 95 -9.64 -2.20 -6.28
N THR A 96 -9.69 -3.30 -7.05
CA THR A 96 -10.16 -4.59 -6.54
C THR A 96 -9.08 -5.24 -5.68
N PRO A 97 -9.36 -5.60 -4.41
CA PRO A 97 -8.37 -6.20 -3.52
C PRO A 97 -7.82 -7.54 -4.01
N PHE A 98 -6.60 -7.84 -3.58
CA PHE A 98 -6.07 -9.19 -3.69
C PHE A 98 -6.68 -10.08 -2.61
N HIS A 99 -7.46 -11.09 -3.02
CA HIS A 99 -7.99 -12.12 -2.12
C HIS A 99 -7.00 -13.28 -1.89
N ALA A 100 -5.70 -13.03 -1.97
CA ALA A 100 -4.72 -14.11 -1.96
C ALA A 100 -4.34 -14.51 -0.52
N VAL A 101 -4.65 -15.76 -0.16
CA VAL A 101 -4.14 -16.46 1.04
C VAL A 101 -2.70 -16.99 0.81
N LYS A 102 -2.09 -16.67 -0.34
CA LYS A 102 -0.77 -17.15 -0.77
C LYS A 102 0.08 -15.97 -1.26
N PRO A 103 1.42 -16.06 -1.14
CA PRO A 103 2.32 -15.00 -1.61
C PRO A 103 2.08 -14.71 -3.08
N MET A 104 2.01 -13.44 -3.42
CA MET A 104 1.99 -13.02 -4.81
C MET A 104 3.28 -13.42 -5.51
N LEU A 105 3.14 -13.91 -6.74
CA LEU A 105 4.29 -14.20 -7.60
C LEU A 105 4.85 -12.89 -8.14
N GLY A 106 6.17 -12.83 -8.23
CA GLY A 106 6.93 -11.69 -8.72
C GLY A 106 7.62 -10.87 -7.65
N ASN A 107 8.50 -10.00 -8.13
CA ASN A 107 9.02 -8.91 -7.34
C ASN A 107 8.58 -7.62 -7.99
N PHE A 108 7.71 -6.86 -7.33
CA PHE A 108 7.19 -5.63 -7.89
C PHE A 108 6.80 -4.61 -6.82
N GLY A 109 6.77 -3.35 -7.23
CA GLY A 109 5.97 -2.30 -6.62
C GLY A 109 4.91 -1.83 -7.61
N TYR A 110 3.70 -1.56 -7.14
CA TYR A 110 2.57 -1.08 -7.94
C TYR A 110 1.82 0.01 -7.18
N ALA A 111 1.47 1.10 -7.84
CA ALA A 111 0.70 2.21 -7.28
C ALA A 111 -0.31 2.72 -8.31
N ASP A 112 -1.54 2.93 -7.91
CA ASP A 112 -2.63 3.42 -8.77
C ASP A 112 -3.49 4.43 -7.99
N GLN A 113 -4.11 5.35 -8.72
CA GLN A 113 -4.82 6.49 -8.16
C GLN A 113 -5.92 6.99 -9.08
N ASN A 114 -7.11 7.26 -8.52
CA ASN A 114 -8.22 7.91 -9.23
C ASN A 114 -8.84 9.03 -8.39
N PHE A 115 -9.23 10.15 -9.02
CA PHE A 115 -10.03 11.18 -8.39
C PHE A 115 -11.04 11.80 -9.36
N ILE A 116 -12.32 11.74 -8.99
CA ILE A 116 -13.42 12.27 -9.80
C ILE A 116 -14.46 13.00 -8.93
N GLY A 117 -15.24 13.86 -9.58
CA GLY A 117 -16.38 14.54 -8.95
C GLY A 117 -16.02 15.82 -8.19
N SER A 118 -16.92 16.24 -7.30
CA SER A 118 -16.80 17.45 -6.47
C SER A 118 -17.49 17.23 -5.13
N ALA A 119 -16.91 17.78 -4.07
CA ALA A 119 -17.46 17.72 -2.71
C ALA A 119 -18.58 18.75 -2.45
N ILE A 120 -18.65 19.77 -3.31
CA ILE A 120 -19.65 20.86 -3.28
C ILE A 120 -20.38 20.94 -4.62
N LEU A 121 -21.57 21.53 -4.62
CA LEU A 121 -22.37 21.81 -5.81
C LEU A 121 -21.69 22.90 -6.65
N VAL A 122 -21.22 22.52 -7.83
CA VAL A 122 -20.64 23.44 -8.80
C VAL A 122 -21.66 23.64 -9.92
N ASN A 123 -22.23 24.84 -10.01
CA ASN A 123 -23.20 25.21 -11.06
C ASN A 123 -24.39 24.24 -11.18
N GLY A 124 -24.88 23.71 -10.05
CA GLY A 124 -26.01 22.76 -10.02
C GLY A 124 -25.66 21.32 -10.39
N ALA A 125 -24.39 21.00 -10.70
CA ALA A 125 -23.96 19.63 -10.89
C ALA A 125 -23.97 18.85 -9.56
N ALA A 126 -24.43 17.59 -9.60
CA ALA A 126 -24.51 16.73 -8.43
C ALA A 126 -23.14 16.55 -7.74
N THR A 127 -23.15 16.53 -6.40
CA THR A 127 -21.96 16.28 -5.58
C THR A 127 -21.73 14.79 -5.35
N GLY A 128 -20.54 14.47 -4.85
CA GLY A 128 -20.15 13.12 -4.47
C GLY A 128 -18.80 12.87 -5.09
N ALA A 129 -17.77 13.49 -4.53
CA ALA A 129 -16.42 13.20 -4.97
C ALA A 129 -16.09 11.75 -4.63
N ARG A 130 -15.32 11.11 -5.51
CA ARG A 130 -14.76 9.78 -5.28
C ARG A 130 -13.25 9.86 -5.44
N SER A 131 -12.54 9.34 -4.44
CA SER A 131 -11.09 9.29 -4.39
C SER A 131 -10.66 7.87 -4.07
N GLN A 132 -9.80 7.31 -4.92
CA GLN A 132 -9.33 5.94 -4.78
C GLN A 132 -7.81 5.93 -4.82
N THR A 133 -7.20 5.20 -3.89
CA THR A 133 -5.76 4.95 -3.87
C THR A 133 -5.50 3.46 -3.70
N ARG A 134 -4.42 3.00 -4.31
CA ARG A 134 -3.94 1.63 -4.20
C ARG A 134 -2.43 1.60 -4.23
N ALA A 135 -1.83 0.87 -3.31
CA ALA A 135 -0.42 0.55 -3.33
C ALA A 135 -0.23 -0.94 -3.01
N ASP A 136 0.56 -1.63 -3.82
CA ASP A 136 0.90 -3.03 -3.64
C ASP A 136 2.42 -3.25 -3.79
N VAL A 137 2.96 -4.18 -3.02
CA VAL A 137 4.33 -4.66 -3.17
C VAL A 137 4.37 -6.16 -2.97
N ALA A 138 5.13 -6.85 -3.82
CA ALA A 138 5.45 -8.25 -3.62
C ALA A 138 6.95 -8.45 -3.73
N THR A 139 7.47 -9.36 -2.93
CA THR A 139 8.85 -9.85 -3.07
C THR A 139 8.83 -11.38 -3.03
N SER A 140 8.70 -12.03 -4.18
CA SER A 140 8.86 -13.48 -4.31
C SER A 140 10.22 -13.76 -4.97
N GLN A 141 11.07 -14.55 -4.33
CA GLN A 141 12.41 -14.99 -4.79
C GLN A 141 13.57 -14.09 -4.34
N ASN A 142 14.57 -14.79 -3.79
CA ASN A 142 15.92 -14.40 -3.36
C ASN A 142 16.45 -13.00 -3.74
N MET A 143 16.49 -12.13 -2.71
CA MET A 143 16.66 -10.67 -2.76
C MET A 143 15.49 -10.03 -3.46
N GLN A 144 14.70 -9.13 -2.81
CA GLN A 144 14.37 -7.76 -3.28
C GLN A 144 13.78 -6.94 -2.10
N PHE A 145 14.11 -5.65 -2.03
CA PHE A 145 13.40 -4.65 -1.24
C PHE A 145 12.41 -3.94 -2.17
N ALA A 146 11.13 -3.96 -1.81
CA ALA A 146 10.06 -3.32 -2.57
C ALA A 146 9.30 -2.34 -1.67
N ASN A 147 9.05 -1.14 -2.17
CA ASN A 147 8.24 -0.15 -1.49
C ASN A 147 7.34 0.53 -2.52
N SER A 148 6.07 0.73 -2.17
CA SER A 148 5.12 1.41 -3.03
C SER A 148 4.28 2.37 -2.20
N ASN A 149 4.01 3.52 -2.79
CA ASN A 149 3.26 4.59 -2.18
C ASN A 149 2.31 5.16 -3.23
N SER A 150 1.03 5.14 -2.93
CA SER A 150 0.03 5.84 -3.74
C SER A 150 -0.75 6.78 -2.83
N SER A 151 -0.81 8.04 -3.23
CA SER A 151 -1.62 8.99 -2.49
C SER A 151 -2.37 9.93 -3.43
N VAL A 152 -3.60 10.21 -3.03
CA VAL A 152 -4.38 11.33 -3.54
C VAL A 152 -4.32 12.42 -2.51
N GLY A 153 -3.83 13.58 -2.89
CA GLY A 153 -3.88 14.74 -2.02
C GLY A 153 -2.63 14.90 -1.19
N SER A 154 -1.57 15.37 -1.83
CA SER A 154 -0.68 16.28 -1.10
C SER A 154 -1.37 17.59 -0.73
N SER A 155 -2.59 17.88 -1.23
CA SER A 155 -3.75 18.40 -0.50
C SER A 155 -4.82 18.85 -1.50
N ASN A 156 -6.08 18.39 -1.38
CA ASN A 156 -7.21 19.20 -1.85
C ASN A 156 -7.24 20.45 -0.95
N THR A 157 -6.32 21.38 -1.20
CA THR A 157 -6.18 22.60 -0.41
C THR A 157 -7.19 23.56 -0.95
N MET A 158 -8.21 23.89 -0.16
CA MET A 158 -9.13 24.94 -0.54
C MET A 158 -8.98 26.09 0.43
N LEU A 159 -8.63 27.26 -0.11
CA LEU A 159 -8.75 28.52 0.59
C LEU A 159 -10.18 29.02 0.41
N PHE A 160 -10.89 29.23 1.51
CA PHE A 160 -12.28 29.65 1.45
C PHE A 160 -12.64 30.71 2.48
N ARG A 161 -13.69 31.47 2.15
CA ARG A 161 -14.39 32.38 3.05
C ARG A 161 -15.88 32.20 2.85
N LEU A 162 -16.61 31.93 3.93
CA LEU A 162 -18.06 31.72 3.88
C LEU A 162 -18.81 33.04 3.71
N ASN A 163 -19.97 33.01 3.05
CA ASN A 163 -20.86 34.15 2.92
C ASN A 163 -21.68 34.43 4.20
N SER A 164 -21.88 33.40 5.03
CA SER A 164 -22.56 33.49 6.33
C SER A 164 -21.91 32.55 7.34
N ASN A 165 -22.10 32.83 8.65
CA ASN A 165 -21.53 31.96 9.68
C ASN A 165 -22.26 30.62 9.68
N ASP A 166 -21.53 29.51 9.63
CA ASP A 166 -22.12 28.17 9.49
C ASP A 166 -21.16 27.08 10.00
N THR A 167 -21.62 25.84 10.09
CA THR A 167 -20.80 24.65 10.35
C THR A 167 -20.58 23.85 9.07
N MET A 168 -19.43 23.20 8.93
CA MET A 168 -19.17 22.27 7.84
C MET A 168 -19.22 20.83 8.34
N THR A 169 -20.11 20.02 7.77
CA THR A 169 -20.15 18.57 7.98
C THR A 169 -19.49 17.86 6.81
N PHE A 170 -18.46 17.07 7.08
CA PHE A 170 -17.85 16.17 6.10
C PHE A 170 -18.56 14.84 6.19
N SER A 171 -19.04 14.32 5.07
CA SER A 171 -19.81 13.07 5.01
C SER A 171 -19.37 12.25 3.80
N PHE A 172 -19.09 10.96 4.02
CA PHE A 172 -18.60 10.06 2.98
C PHE A 172 -18.78 8.59 3.35
N ASP A 173 -18.67 7.73 2.36
CA ASP A 173 -18.66 6.29 2.50
C ASP A 173 -17.23 5.79 2.24
N ALA A 174 -16.64 5.08 3.19
CA ALA A 174 -15.28 4.57 3.07
C ALA A 174 -15.28 3.05 2.89
N THR A 175 -14.45 2.57 1.96
CA THR A 175 -14.06 1.17 1.81
C THR A 175 -12.55 1.08 1.97
N ALA A 176 -12.09 0.40 3.01
CA ALA A 176 -10.67 0.27 3.34
C ALA A 176 -10.26 -1.19 3.33
N PHE A 177 -9.12 -1.47 2.70
CA PHE A 177 -8.49 -2.78 2.65
C PHE A 177 -6.99 -2.63 2.88
N ALA A 178 -6.45 -3.28 3.91
CA ALA A 178 -5.01 -3.36 4.13
C ALA A 178 -4.62 -4.80 4.44
N MET A 179 -3.57 -5.29 3.80
CA MET A 179 -3.08 -6.64 4.00
C MET A 179 -1.56 -6.65 4.07
N ALA A 180 -1.03 -7.45 4.98
CA ALA A 180 0.39 -7.77 5.07
C ALA A 180 0.56 -9.28 5.19
N TYR A 181 1.49 -9.83 4.44
CA TYR A 181 1.83 -11.25 4.44
C TYR A 181 3.34 -11.42 4.51
N ALA A 182 3.78 -12.31 5.40
CA ALA A 182 5.15 -12.79 5.44
C ALA A 182 5.15 -14.32 5.46
N SER A 183 5.92 -14.94 4.57
CA SER A 183 6.06 -16.40 4.51
C SER A 183 6.72 -16.97 5.78
N PRO A 184 6.31 -18.16 6.27
CA PRO A 184 6.99 -18.84 7.37
C PRO A 184 8.48 -19.09 7.13
N GLU A 185 8.88 -19.29 5.87
CA GLU A 185 10.25 -19.52 5.42
C GLU A 185 11.09 -18.23 5.36
N GLY A 186 10.51 -17.09 5.75
CA GLY A 186 11.20 -15.80 5.84
C GLY A 186 12.40 -15.85 6.79
N ARG A 187 13.30 -14.88 6.67
CA ARG A 187 14.47 -14.72 7.56
C ARG A 187 14.23 -13.56 8.53
N PRO A 188 15.03 -13.36 9.59
CA PRO A 188 14.79 -12.32 10.60
C PRO A 188 14.54 -10.89 10.08
N VAL A 189 14.97 -10.55 8.87
CA VAL A 189 14.72 -9.23 8.22
C VAL A 189 13.48 -9.20 7.33
N THR A 190 12.75 -10.31 7.19
CA THR A 190 11.52 -10.39 6.41
C THR A 190 10.43 -9.56 7.08
N THR A 191 9.92 -8.54 6.38
CA THR A 191 8.84 -7.67 6.87
C THR A 191 7.89 -7.28 5.75
N ALA A 192 6.60 -7.19 6.07
CA ALA A 192 5.56 -6.63 5.22
C ALA A 192 4.73 -5.65 6.04
N ASN A 193 4.49 -4.45 5.50
CA ASN A 193 3.68 -3.43 6.16
C ASN A 193 2.72 -2.81 5.15
N ALA A 194 1.46 -2.64 5.55
CA ALA A 194 0.46 -1.87 4.82
C ALA A 194 -0.21 -0.88 5.76
N ARG A 195 -0.35 0.36 5.29
CA ARG A 195 -0.95 1.45 6.06
C ARG A 195 -1.83 2.29 5.15
N ILE A 196 -2.96 2.69 5.71
CA ILE A 196 -3.84 3.71 5.16
C ILE A 196 -3.82 4.93 6.08
N SER A 197 -3.91 6.12 5.50
CA SER A 197 -4.17 7.34 6.26
C SER A 197 -5.09 8.27 5.50
N TRP A 198 -6.04 8.86 6.22
CA TRP A 198 -6.97 9.85 5.69
C TRP A 198 -7.26 10.89 6.76
N SER A 199 -7.24 12.17 6.39
CA SER A 199 -7.66 13.21 7.33
C SER A 199 -8.22 14.43 6.60
N VAL A 200 -9.01 15.20 7.34
CA VAL A 200 -9.42 16.55 6.97
C VAL A 200 -9.07 17.52 8.10
N ASN A 201 -8.52 18.66 7.73
CA ASN A 201 -8.13 19.73 8.64
C ASN A 201 -8.69 21.05 8.14
N ILE A 202 -9.15 21.91 9.06
CA ILE A 202 -9.44 23.32 8.76
C ILE A 202 -8.59 24.19 9.67
N VAL A 203 -7.85 25.12 9.08
CA VAL A 203 -7.03 26.12 9.77
C VAL A 203 -7.61 27.51 9.52
N ASP A 204 -7.77 28.30 10.57
CA ASP A 204 -8.07 29.73 10.46
C ASP A 204 -6.79 30.50 10.15
N LEU A 205 -6.72 31.15 8.98
CA LEU A 205 -5.52 31.82 8.50
C LEU A 205 -5.25 33.16 9.18
N LYS A 206 -6.22 33.72 9.91
CA LYS A 206 -6.00 34.93 10.72
C LYS A 206 -5.26 34.61 12.01
N THR A 207 -5.57 33.48 12.63
CA THR A 207 -5.03 33.07 13.94
C THR A 207 -4.00 31.96 13.85
N ASN A 208 -3.89 31.30 12.70
CA ASN A 208 -3.16 30.05 12.48
C ASN A 208 -3.61 28.90 13.39
N ALA A 209 -4.83 28.97 13.94
CA ALA A 209 -5.37 27.93 14.80
C ALA A 209 -6.01 26.80 13.97
N LEU A 210 -5.75 25.55 14.37
CA LEU A 210 -6.48 24.38 13.89
C LEU A 210 -7.90 24.43 14.47
N VAL A 211 -8.89 24.75 13.64
CA VAL A 211 -10.28 24.89 14.07
C VAL A 211 -11.10 23.62 13.85
N PHE A 212 -10.57 22.67 13.06
CA PHE A 212 -11.19 21.36 12.86
C PHE A 212 -10.14 20.33 12.47
N HIS A 213 -10.27 19.13 13.03
CA HIS A 213 -9.48 17.96 12.65
C HIS A 213 -10.37 16.74 12.72
N TYR A 214 -10.39 15.94 11.65
CA TYR A 214 -11.06 14.65 11.64
C TYR A 214 -10.20 13.62 10.92
N ALA A 215 -9.89 12.55 11.65
CA ALA A 215 -9.11 11.40 11.20
C ALA A 215 -9.72 10.13 11.85
N PRO A 216 -10.75 9.52 11.24
CA PRO A 216 -11.44 8.37 11.82
C PRO A 216 -10.47 7.21 12.05
N GLN A 217 -10.55 6.60 13.22
CA GLN A 217 -9.65 5.51 13.62
C GLN A 217 -9.85 4.27 12.73
N GLU A 218 -11.04 4.11 12.17
CA GLU A 218 -11.42 3.07 11.22
C GLU A 218 -10.64 3.13 9.91
N ILE A 219 -10.12 4.29 9.53
CA ILE A 219 -9.30 4.41 8.32
C ILE A 219 -7.82 4.52 8.68
N ASN A 220 -7.49 5.18 9.79
CA ASN A 220 -6.11 5.51 10.13
C ASN A 220 -5.46 4.48 11.05
N GLY A 221 -6.04 4.27 12.23
CA GLY A 221 -5.44 3.46 13.28
C GLY A 221 -5.57 1.96 13.01
N MET A 222 -6.77 1.51 12.64
CA MET A 222 -7.07 0.08 12.48
C MET A 222 -6.56 -0.49 11.15
N ALA A 223 -6.37 0.35 10.12
CA ALA A 223 -5.88 -0.04 8.81
C ALA A 223 -4.35 -0.08 8.69
N THR A 224 -3.64 -0.19 9.82
CA THR A 224 -2.21 -0.41 9.86
C THR A 224 -1.95 -1.87 10.21
N VAL A 225 -1.52 -2.65 9.23
CA VAL A 225 -1.23 -4.08 9.40
C VAL A 225 0.21 -4.38 9.04
N SER A 226 0.81 -5.31 9.78
CA SER A 226 2.18 -5.72 9.56
C SER A 226 2.41 -7.20 9.88
N ARG A 227 3.42 -7.77 9.23
CA ARG A 227 3.92 -9.12 9.46
C ARG A 227 5.44 -9.10 9.39
N THR A 228 6.07 -9.93 10.21
CA THR A 228 7.53 -10.07 10.29
C THR A 228 7.88 -11.55 10.36
N HIS A 229 9.17 -11.88 10.28
CA HIS A 229 9.63 -13.26 10.49
C HIS A 229 9.18 -13.88 11.82
N GLY A 230 9.18 -13.10 12.91
CA GLY A 230 8.74 -13.57 14.23
C GLY A 230 7.22 -13.73 14.37
N ASN A 231 6.45 -13.15 13.45
CA ASN A 231 4.99 -13.23 13.40
C ASN A 231 4.54 -13.31 11.93
N ASN A 232 4.72 -14.50 11.36
CA ASN A 232 4.47 -14.80 9.96
C ASN A 232 2.97 -15.03 9.67
N GLY A 233 2.65 -15.35 8.41
CA GLY A 233 1.28 -15.53 7.93
C GLY A 233 0.66 -14.23 7.44
N THR A 234 -0.67 -14.14 7.46
CA THR A 234 -1.43 -13.02 6.91
C THR A 234 -2.02 -12.17 8.03
N SER A 235 -1.91 -10.85 7.91
CA SER A 235 -2.71 -9.86 8.63
C SER A 235 -3.60 -9.18 7.62
N LEU A 236 -4.90 -9.12 7.90
CA LEU A 236 -5.88 -8.50 7.04
C LEU A 236 -6.72 -7.52 7.85
N TYR A 237 -6.90 -6.33 7.30
CA TYR A 237 -7.86 -5.35 7.75
C TYR A 237 -8.84 -5.04 6.62
N THR A 238 -10.12 -5.15 6.94
CA THR A 238 -11.23 -4.68 6.13
C THR A 238 -12.24 -4.02 7.05
N LEU A 239 -12.98 -3.02 6.57
CA LEU A 239 -14.09 -2.48 7.35
C LEU A 239 -15.13 -3.57 7.64
N PRO A 240 -15.73 -3.62 8.84
CA PRO A 240 -16.62 -4.72 9.28
C PRO A 240 -17.85 -5.03 8.40
N GLU A 241 -18.17 -4.18 7.42
CA GLU A 241 -19.31 -4.35 6.49
C GLU A 241 -18.87 -4.08 5.03
N GLY A 242 -17.56 -4.09 4.76
CA GLY A 242 -16.97 -3.68 3.49
C GLY A 242 -16.93 -2.16 3.32
N THR A 243 -18.06 -1.49 3.55
CA THR A 243 -18.19 -0.03 3.46
C THR A 243 -18.76 0.54 4.76
N LYS A 244 -18.22 1.65 5.24
CA LYS A 244 -18.71 2.35 6.43
C LYS A 244 -19.00 3.82 6.12
N HIS A 245 -20.19 4.28 6.51
CA HIS A 245 -20.52 5.70 6.49
C HIS A 245 -19.80 6.43 7.63
N LEU A 246 -19.14 7.53 7.30
CA LEU A 246 -18.37 8.33 8.25
C LEU A 246 -18.74 9.80 8.06
N GLN A 247 -18.90 10.49 9.19
CA GLN A 247 -19.19 11.92 9.18
C GLN A 247 -18.66 12.61 10.43
N GLU A 248 -18.31 13.88 10.29
CA GLU A 248 -17.94 14.74 11.41
C GLU A 248 -18.25 16.21 11.09
N THR A 249 -18.61 16.99 12.10
CA THR A 249 -19.02 18.40 11.94
C THR A 249 -18.05 19.35 12.62
N SER A 250 -17.64 20.39 11.90
CA SER A 250 -16.79 21.44 12.45
C SER A 250 -17.52 22.27 13.50
N GLN A 251 -16.74 22.97 14.34
CA GLN A 251 -17.29 24.12 15.05
C GLN A 251 -17.77 25.20 14.06
N LYS A 252 -18.53 26.17 14.56
CA LYS A 252 -19.05 27.28 13.76
C LYS A 252 -17.90 28.11 13.18
N LEU A 253 -17.85 28.17 11.85
CA LEU A 253 -16.94 28.99 11.08
C LEU A 253 -17.55 30.36 10.83
N LEU A 254 -16.73 31.41 10.92
CA LEU A 254 -17.14 32.80 10.76
C LEU A 254 -17.01 33.27 9.30
N ALA A 255 -17.99 34.03 8.80
CA ALA A 255 -18.07 34.51 7.42
C ALA A 255 -16.95 35.48 7.02
N ASP A 256 -16.42 36.28 7.95
CA ASP A 256 -15.36 37.25 7.68
C ASP A 256 -13.95 36.71 8.01
N ARG A 257 -13.74 35.41 7.79
CA ARG A 257 -12.44 34.76 8.00
C ARG A 257 -12.04 33.89 6.82
N ASP A 258 -10.76 33.96 6.48
CA ASP A 258 -10.15 33.05 5.52
C ASP A 258 -9.74 31.77 6.25
N TYR A 259 -10.21 30.65 5.75
CA TYR A 259 -9.81 29.33 6.21
C TYR A 259 -9.09 28.58 5.10
N GLN A 260 -8.22 27.67 5.51
CA GLN A 260 -7.67 26.64 4.64
C GLN A 260 -8.22 25.30 5.09
N ILE A 261 -8.88 24.59 4.19
CA ILE A 261 -9.16 23.16 4.35
C ILE A 261 -8.13 22.35 3.58
N THR A 262 -7.65 21.28 4.21
CA THR A 262 -6.77 20.28 3.60
C THR A 262 -7.38 18.90 3.82
N VAL A 263 -7.62 18.17 2.73
CA VAL A 263 -7.99 16.75 2.76
C VAL A 263 -6.83 15.93 2.22
N GLN A 264 -6.36 14.97 3.01
CA GLN A 264 -5.24 14.08 2.68
C GLN A 264 -5.73 12.62 2.62
N HIS A 265 -5.25 11.88 1.63
CA HIS A 265 -5.61 10.48 1.41
C HIS A 265 -4.38 9.71 0.90
N ASN A 266 -3.86 8.78 1.70
CA ASN A 266 -2.63 8.07 1.37
C ASN A 266 -2.70 6.57 1.70
N THR A 267 -2.10 5.75 0.82
CA THR A 267 -1.84 4.32 0.99
C THR A 267 -0.35 4.05 0.84
N LEU A 268 0.26 3.49 1.88
CA LEU A 268 1.68 3.17 1.93
C LEU A 268 1.88 1.69 2.18
N VAL A 269 2.70 1.03 1.37
CA VAL A 269 3.06 -0.37 1.56
C VAL A 269 4.56 -0.60 1.39
N SER A 270 5.12 -1.48 2.22
CA SER A 270 6.53 -1.85 2.12
C SER A 270 6.72 -3.34 2.38
N ALA A 271 7.71 -3.91 1.69
CA ALA A 271 8.05 -5.32 1.71
C ALA A 271 9.58 -5.47 1.66
N LEU A 272 10.13 -6.24 2.58
CA LEU A 272 11.55 -6.54 2.64
C LEU A 272 11.72 -8.06 2.81
N GLN A 273 12.59 -8.64 1.99
CA GLN A 273 12.89 -10.07 2.01
C GLN A 273 14.39 -10.29 1.73
N GLN A 274 15.04 -11.14 2.53
CA GLN A 274 16.43 -11.56 2.32
C GLN A 274 16.51 -12.98 1.74
N GLU A 275 17.60 -13.23 1.02
CA GLU A 275 17.93 -14.51 0.40
C GLU A 275 17.91 -15.68 1.40
N VAL A 276 17.18 -16.74 1.02
CA VAL A 276 17.22 -18.05 1.66
C VAL A 276 18.16 -18.94 0.83
N PRO A 277 19.22 -19.53 1.42
CA PRO A 277 20.13 -20.43 0.73
C PRO A 277 19.33 -21.51 0.05
N GLU A 278 19.52 -21.64 -1.26
CA GLU A 278 18.79 -22.64 -2.01
C GLU A 278 19.14 -24.03 -1.47
N PRO A 279 18.13 -24.91 -1.31
CA PRO A 279 18.37 -26.26 -0.82
C PRO A 279 19.43 -27.00 -1.67
N ALA A 280 19.54 -26.69 -2.97
CA ALA A 280 20.56 -27.24 -3.86
C ALA A 280 22.01 -26.89 -3.43
N SER A 281 22.26 -25.69 -2.91
CA SER A 281 23.59 -25.29 -2.43
C SER A 281 24.01 -26.09 -1.20
N LEU A 282 23.06 -26.40 -0.31
CA LEU A 282 23.30 -27.29 0.84
C LEU A 282 23.51 -28.74 0.40
N ALA A 283 22.77 -29.21 -0.61
CA ALA A 283 22.94 -30.55 -1.17
C ALA A 283 24.30 -30.71 -1.89
N LEU A 284 24.77 -29.69 -2.61
CA LEU A 284 26.09 -29.67 -3.25
C LEU A 284 27.22 -29.64 -2.21
N LEU A 285 27.06 -28.87 -1.13
CA LEU A 285 28.00 -28.90 -0.01
C LEU A 285 28.04 -30.30 0.64
N GLY A 286 26.87 -30.90 0.90
CA GLY A 286 26.76 -32.22 1.50
C GLY A 286 27.34 -33.33 0.63
N THR A 287 27.04 -33.33 -0.67
CA THR A 287 27.61 -34.29 -1.63
C THR A 287 29.11 -34.09 -1.82
N GLY A 288 29.60 -32.85 -1.83
CA GLY A 288 31.04 -32.53 -1.85
C GLY A 288 31.78 -33.08 -0.63
N MET A 289 31.21 -32.97 0.56
CA MET A 289 31.78 -33.54 1.79
C MET A 289 31.80 -35.08 1.78
N VAL A 290 30.74 -35.73 1.27
CA VAL A 290 30.69 -37.19 1.11
C VAL A 290 31.72 -37.67 0.09
N ALA A 291 31.86 -36.98 -1.05
CA ALA A 291 32.87 -37.29 -2.05
C ALA A 291 34.31 -37.18 -1.50
N MET A 292 34.59 -36.17 -0.68
CA MET A 292 35.87 -36.02 0.01
C MET A 292 36.12 -37.11 1.06
N ALA A 293 35.08 -37.53 1.80
CA ALA A 293 35.18 -38.61 2.77
C ALA A 293 35.46 -39.97 2.12
N ILE A 294 34.87 -40.24 0.95
CA ILE A 294 35.11 -41.45 0.16
C ILE A 294 36.50 -41.40 -0.50
N GLY A 295 36.90 -40.25 -1.06
CA GLY A 295 38.20 -40.07 -1.70
C GLY A 295 39.41 -40.28 -0.78
N ARG A 296 39.27 -39.99 0.52
CA ARG A 296 40.31 -40.25 1.54
C ARG A 296 40.55 -41.73 1.84
N ARG A 297 39.69 -42.65 1.39
CA ARG A 297 39.84 -44.10 1.63
C ARG A 297 40.42 -44.88 0.44
N LEU A 298 40.77 -44.22 -0.66
CA LEU A 298 41.42 -44.91 -1.79
C LEU A 298 42.91 -45.16 -1.48
N PRO A 299 43.37 -46.42 -1.44
CA PRO A 299 44.75 -46.74 -1.09
C PRO A 299 45.71 -46.25 -2.17
N ARG A 300 46.79 -45.58 -1.75
CA ARG A 300 47.90 -45.18 -2.63
C ARG A 300 48.46 -46.41 -3.33
N ARG A 301 48.27 -46.48 -4.66
CA ARG A 301 48.85 -47.52 -5.52
C ARG A 301 50.38 -47.42 -5.46
N PRO A 302 51.12 -48.51 -5.19
CA PRO A 302 52.58 -48.47 -5.14
C PRO A 302 53.14 -48.19 -6.54
N ARG A 303 54.10 -47.26 -6.62
CA ARG A 303 54.85 -46.98 -7.85
C ARG A 303 55.69 -48.21 -8.22
N PRO A 304 55.70 -48.63 -9.49
CA PRO A 304 56.60 -49.68 -9.94
C PRO A 304 58.04 -49.14 -9.90
N ARG A 305 58.92 -49.86 -9.20
CA ARG A 305 60.37 -49.63 -9.28
C ARG A 305 60.88 -50.32 -10.55
N THR A 306 61.61 -49.55 -11.35
CA THR A 306 62.53 -50.00 -12.41
C THR A 306 63.66 -50.82 -11.82
#